data_AF-A0A3E0DP35-F1
#
_entry.id   AF-A0A3E0DP35-F1
#
_cell.length_a   1.000
_cell.length_b   1.000
_cell.length_c   1.000
_cell.angle_alpha   90.00
_cell.angle_beta   90.00
_cell.angle_gamma   90.00
#
_symmetry.space_group_name_H-M   'P 1'
#
loop_
_entity.id
_entity.type
_entity.pdbx_description
1 polymer ?
#
loop_
_entity_poly.entity_id
_entity_poly.type
_entity_poly.pdbx_seq_one_letter_code
_entity_poly.pdbx_strand_id
1 'polypeptide(L)'
;MNLSKLKFGLIGLSSAFLFANCSSPKTEETTEIEVVEDVKTPTLTKLWETDTTLTTNESVLFDEASGKIYVSNIEGDPRGKDGKGSISILDKEGNIVTQEWVTGLDAPKGMGIANGNFYVTDIDQLVEVNLESGKISKRYPVEGAGFLNDLATNDGKVYFTDMNTGKVHMLDAGKISTVTEGHESINGIAVAEDGMLYGLDKSGLKMLHTDGTSMILNKTVTGGDGLVILGDGNYIASRWAGEIYFVNEQGETLLLDTKDAESNTADIGFIPGDNIVLVPTFFKNKVVAYKLDY
;
A
#
# COMPACT_ATOMS: atom_id res chain seq x y z
N MET A 1 -55.05 24.37 -57.93
CA MET A 1 -55.42 25.34 -58.98
C MET A 1 -56.01 26.57 -58.30
N ASN A 2 -55.56 27.78 -58.67
CA ASN A 2 -55.92 29.13 -58.17
C ASN A 2 -55.46 29.48 -56.73
N LEU A 3 -54.39 30.26 -56.50
CA LEU A 3 -54.11 31.70 -56.79
C LEU A 3 -55.16 32.70 -56.27
N SER A 4 -54.77 33.46 -55.24
CA SER A 4 -54.49 34.92 -55.34
C SER A 4 -55.10 35.83 -54.25
N LYS A 5 -54.21 36.71 -53.75
CA LYS A 5 -54.37 38.16 -53.48
C LYS A 5 -55.28 38.68 -52.35
N LEU A 6 -54.61 39.16 -51.30
CA LEU A 6 -54.46 40.57 -50.89
C LEU A 6 -55.70 41.50 -50.93
N LYS A 7 -56.07 42.08 -49.78
CA LYS A 7 -56.26 43.55 -49.65
C LYS A 7 -56.34 44.06 -48.21
N PHE A 8 -55.78 45.26 -48.06
CA PHE A 8 -55.67 46.14 -46.90
C PHE A 8 -57.00 46.59 -46.29
N GLY A 9 -56.98 46.87 -44.98
CA GLY A 9 -57.97 47.69 -44.27
C GLY A 9 -57.36 48.28 -43.00
N LEU A 10 -56.94 49.53 -43.08
CA LEU A 10 -56.44 50.39 -41.99
C LEU A 10 -57.63 50.92 -41.18
N ILE A 11 -57.58 50.89 -39.83
CA ILE A 11 -58.24 51.77 -38.82
C ILE A 11 -57.73 51.24 -37.46
N GLY A 12 -57.25 51.98 -36.48
CA GLY A 12 -57.01 53.41 -36.26
C GLY A 12 -56.21 53.53 -34.95
N LEU A 13 -55.43 54.60 -34.83
CA LEU A 13 -54.64 54.91 -33.64
C LEU A 13 -55.50 55.00 -32.37
N SER A 14 -55.03 54.41 -31.28
CA SER A 14 -55.27 54.92 -29.94
C SER A 14 -54.04 54.65 -29.10
N SER A 15 -53.29 55.72 -28.84
CA SER A 15 -52.11 55.76 -28.01
C SER A 15 -52.52 55.59 -26.55
N ALA A 16 -52.13 54.46 -25.95
CA ALA A 16 -52.12 54.30 -24.49
C ALA A 16 -50.66 54.20 -24.04
N PHE A 17 -50.20 55.25 -23.35
CA PHE A 17 -48.95 55.23 -22.60
C PHE A 17 -49.09 54.23 -21.44
N LEU A 18 -48.37 53.10 -21.51
CA LEU A 18 -48.15 52.22 -20.38
C LEU A 18 -46.72 52.44 -19.89
N PHE A 19 -46.61 52.94 -18.66
CA PHE A 19 -45.34 53.04 -17.94
C PHE A 19 -44.76 51.65 -17.74
N ALA A 20 -43.56 51.41 -18.27
CA ALA A 20 -42.77 50.24 -17.95
C ALA A 20 -42.35 50.31 -16.48
N ASN A 21 -42.90 49.44 -15.64
CA ASN A 21 -42.39 49.19 -14.31
C ASN A 21 -41.32 48.08 -14.42
N CYS A 22 -40.06 48.48 -14.60
CA CYS A 22 -38.93 47.57 -14.48
C CYS A 22 -38.79 47.13 -13.03
N SER A 23 -39.35 45.98 -12.68
CA SER A 23 -38.89 45.20 -11.52
C SER A 23 -37.73 44.32 -11.98
N SER A 24 -36.50 44.72 -11.66
CA SER A 24 -35.31 43.88 -11.83
C SER A 24 -35.48 42.57 -11.06
N PRO A 25 -35.09 41.41 -11.63
CA PRO A 25 -35.02 40.18 -10.84
C PRO A 25 -33.92 40.37 -9.79
N LYS A 26 -34.24 40.08 -8.53
CA LYS A 26 -33.24 39.99 -7.46
C LYS A 26 -32.33 38.81 -7.81
N THR A 27 -31.10 39.11 -8.20
CA THR A 27 -30.01 38.14 -8.19
C THR A 27 -29.75 37.79 -6.73
N GLU A 28 -30.13 36.58 -6.31
CA GLU A 28 -29.59 36.00 -5.09
C GLU A 28 -28.13 35.66 -5.40
N GLU A 29 -27.20 36.45 -4.86
CA GLU A 29 -25.81 36.05 -4.75
C GLU A 29 -25.77 34.88 -3.77
N THR A 30 -25.79 33.65 -4.29
CA THR A 30 -25.24 32.50 -3.58
C THR A 30 -23.75 32.72 -3.46
N THR A 31 -23.32 33.22 -2.30
CA THR A 31 -21.92 33.17 -1.89
C THR A 31 -21.55 31.69 -1.78
N GLU A 32 -20.86 31.16 -2.78
CA GLU A 32 -20.15 29.89 -2.62
C GLU A 32 -19.13 30.11 -1.51
N ILE A 33 -19.43 29.54 -0.34
CA ILE A 33 -18.45 29.42 0.73
C ILE A 33 -17.48 28.37 0.20
N GLU A 34 -16.34 28.80 -0.34
CA GLU A 34 -15.17 27.93 -0.48
C GLU A 34 -14.85 27.43 0.95
N VAL A 35 -15.26 26.20 1.23
CA VAL A 35 -14.77 25.46 2.39
C VAL A 35 -13.32 25.18 2.03
N VAL A 36 -12.42 26.04 2.51
CA VAL A 36 -11.00 25.74 2.50
C VAL A 36 -10.84 24.58 3.48
N GLU A 37 -10.81 23.35 2.95
CA GLU A 37 -10.42 22.19 3.75
C GLU A 37 -9.01 22.46 4.25
N ASP A 38 -8.87 22.53 5.57
CA ASP A 38 -7.57 22.71 6.23
C ASP A 38 -6.78 21.43 5.96
N VAL A 39 -5.84 21.49 5.01
CA VAL A 39 -5.02 20.33 4.63
C VAL A 39 -4.17 19.95 5.83
N LYS A 40 -4.56 18.88 6.51
CA LYS A 40 -3.88 18.38 7.68
C LYS A 40 -2.53 17.78 7.27
N THR A 41 -1.45 18.30 7.84
CA THR A 41 -0.12 17.70 7.65
C THR A 41 -0.09 16.31 8.30
N PRO A 42 0.22 15.24 7.54
CA PRO A 42 0.29 13.89 8.09
C PRO A 42 1.36 13.75 9.18
N THR A 43 1.08 12.98 10.23
CA THR A 43 2.03 12.73 11.33
C THR A 43 1.99 11.29 11.85
N LEU A 44 3.09 10.85 12.47
CA LEU A 44 3.16 9.59 13.23
C LEU A 44 3.44 9.86 14.70
N THR A 45 2.62 9.28 15.58
CA THR A 45 2.82 9.30 17.04
C THR A 45 3.07 7.89 17.55
N LYS A 46 4.23 7.66 18.18
CA LYS A 46 4.57 6.33 18.73
C LYS A 46 3.55 5.90 19.79
N LEU A 47 3.07 4.66 19.67
CA LEU A 47 2.15 4.02 20.61
C LEU A 47 2.89 3.06 21.53
N TRP A 48 3.55 2.06 20.93
CA TRP A 48 4.28 1.02 21.65
C TRP A 48 5.45 0.51 20.81
N GLU A 49 6.35 -0.22 21.45
CA GLU A 49 7.36 -1.06 20.79
C GLU A 49 7.45 -2.39 21.53
N THR A 50 7.76 -3.46 20.82
CA THR A 50 8.04 -4.76 21.44
C THR A 50 9.35 -4.73 22.22
N ASP A 51 9.60 -5.79 23.01
CA ASP A 51 10.96 -6.10 23.45
C ASP A 51 11.88 -6.45 22.26
N THR A 52 13.16 -6.70 22.54
CA THR A 52 14.19 -6.95 21.54
C THR A 52 14.46 -8.43 21.24
N THR A 53 13.54 -9.33 21.59
CA THR A 53 13.77 -10.78 21.46
C THR A 53 13.52 -11.31 20.04
N LEU A 54 12.85 -10.53 19.20
CA LEU A 54 12.55 -10.87 17.80
C LEU A 54 13.73 -10.50 16.91
N THR A 55 14.51 -11.47 16.45
CA THR A 55 15.78 -11.20 15.74
C THR A 55 15.52 -10.75 14.30
N THR A 56 16.10 -9.61 13.93
CA THR A 56 16.11 -9.06 12.58
C THR A 56 14.76 -9.13 11.88
N ASN A 57 13.86 -8.24 12.31
CA ASN A 57 12.51 -8.18 11.77
C ASN A 57 12.54 -7.57 10.37
N GLU A 58 12.08 -8.33 9.38
CA GLU A 58 12.03 -7.87 7.98
C GLU A 58 10.65 -7.33 7.63
N SER A 59 9.58 -8.08 7.93
CA SER A 59 8.20 -7.72 7.57
C SER A 59 7.24 -7.88 8.74
N VAL A 60 6.11 -7.16 8.67
CA VAL A 60 5.02 -7.24 9.63
C VAL A 60 3.67 -7.25 8.91
N LEU A 61 2.81 -8.20 9.25
CA LEU A 61 1.49 -8.36 8.64
C LEU A 61 0.40 -8.38 9.71
N PHE A 62 -0.61 -7.52 9.58
CA PHE A 62 -1.81 -7.57 10.41
C PHE A 62 -2.89 -8.43 9.73
N ASP A 63 -3.43 -9.42 10.45
CA ASP A 63 -4.60 -10.19 10.02
C ASP A 63 -5.85 -9.66 10.72
N GLU A 64 -6.67 -8.94 9.96
CA GLU A 64 -7.90 -8.32 10.47
C GLU A 64 -8.92 -9.36 10.97
N ALA A 65 -8.93 -10.58 10.40
CA ALA A 65 -9.88 -11.61 10.77
C ALA A 65 -9.62 -12.20 12.17
N SER A 66 -8.34 -12.33 12.55
CA SER A 66 -7.96 -12.86 13.87
C SER A 66 -7.47 -11.80 14.86
N GLY A 67 -7.16 -10.59 14.38
CA GLY A 67 -6.54 -9.52 15.16
C GLY A 67 -5.07 -9.77 15.50
N LYS A 68 -4.43 -10.78 14.88
CA LYS A 68 -3.02 -11.11 15.11
C LYS A 68 -2.11 -10.26 14.25
N ILE A 69 -0.92 -10.01 14.78
CA ILE A 69 0.18 -9.42 14.02
C ILE A 69 1.26 -10.49 13.84
N TYR A 70 1.65 -10.75 12.60
CA TYR A 70 2.71 -11.69 12.24
C TYR A 70 3.99 -10.92 11.95
N VAL A 71 5.13 -11.44 12.39
CA VAL A 71 6.44 -10.81 12.21
C VAL A 71 7.41 -11.83 11.64
N SER A 72 8.08 -11.52 10.53
CA SER A 72 9.15 -12.37 10.01
C SER A 72 10.47 -12.06 10.71
N ASN A 73 11.20 -13.11 11.10
CA ASN A 73 12.47 -12.99 11.81
C ASN A 73 13.57 -13.69 11.02
N ILE A 74 14.65 -12.95 10.75
CA ILE A 74 15.86 -13.48 10.14
C ILE A 74 16.84 -13.81 11.26
N GLU A 75 16.73 -15.02 11.81
CA GLU A 75 17.60 -15.52 12.90
C GLU A 75 18.97 -16.04 12.39
N GLY A 76 19.23 -15.86 11.10
CA GLY A 76 20.42 -16.31 10.38
C GLY A 76 21.02 -15.23 9.48
N ASP A 77 21.64 -15.66 8.37
CA ASP A 77 22.15 -14.72 7.36
C ASP A 77 20.97 -14.21 6.50
N PRO A 78 20.79 -12.88 6.30
CA PRO A 78 19.70 -12.31 5.49
C PRO A 78 19.65 -12.75 4.03
N ARG A 79 20.67 -13.45 3.53
CA ARG A 79 20.78 -14.04 2.19
C ARG A 79 21.08 -15.55 2.25
N GLY A 80 21.21 -16.13 3.43
CA GLY A 80 21.59 -17.51 3.64
C GLY A 80 20.38 -18.44 3.66
N LYS A 81 20.57 -19.65 3.11
CA LYS A 81 19.57 -20.73 3.16
C LYS A 81 19.90 -21.70 4.28
N ASP A 82 19.79 -21.22 5.52
CA ASP A 82 20.25 -21.95 6.70
C ASP A 82 19.11 -22.54 7.55
N GLY A 83 17.85 -22.37 7.14
CA GLY A 83 16.69 -22.94 7.82
C GLY A 83 16.40 -22.39 9.21
N LYS A 84 16.97 -21.23 9.58
CA LYS A 84 16.82 -20.65 10.92
C LYS A 84 15.69 -19.63 11.04
N GLY A 85 15.21 -19.07 9.95
CA GLY A 85 14.15 -18.08 9.96
C GLY A 85 12.85 -18.59 10.58
N SER A 86 12.11 -17.67 11.19
CA SER A 86 10.86 -17.94 11.89
C SER A 86 9.81 -16.87 11.63
N ILE A 87 8.55 -17.19 11.94
CA ILE A 87 7.46 -16.21 12.03
C ILE A 87 6.95 -16.17 13.48
N SER A 88 6.88 -14.98 14.07
CA SER A 88 6.26 -14.75 15.40
C SER A 88 4.83 -14.24 15.29
N ILE A 89 4.08 -14.34 16.38
CA ILE A 89 2.75 -13.75 16.55
C ILE A 89 2.78 -12.77 17.72
N LEU A 90 2.30 -11.55 17.47
CA LEU A 90 2.01 -10.53 18.46
C LEU A 90 0.50 -10.30 18.60
N ASP A 91 0.08 -9.74 19.73
CA ASP A 91 -1.22 -9.08 19.87
C ASP A 91 -1.14 -7.60 19.45
N LYS A 92 -2.29 -6.91 19.47
CA LYS A 92 -2.40 -5.50 19.05
C LYS A 92 -1.72 -4.52 20.01
N GLU A 93 -1.42 -4.97 21.22
CA GLU A 93 -0.71 -4.24 22.25
C GLU A 93 0.82 -4.40 22.15
N GLY A 94 1.30 -5.21 21.19
CA GLY A 94 2.71 -5.45 20.94
C GLY A 94 3.35 -6.51 21.83
N ASN A 95 2.54 -7.30 22.57
CA ASN A 95 3.06 -8.42 23.33
C ASN A 95 3.34 -9.61 22.41
N ILE A 96 4.45 -10.29 22.64
CA ILE A 96 4.79 -11.52 21.92
C ILE A 96 3.93 -12.66 22.47
N VAL A 97 2.97 -13.11 21.67
CA VAL A 97 2.05 -14.21 22.02
C VAL A 97 2.70 -15.56 21.71
N THR A 98 3.45 -15.65 20.60
CA THR A 98 4.19 -16.86 20.22
C THR A 98 5.44 -16.45 19.47
N GLN A 99 6.60 -16.84 19.99
CA GLN A 99 7.89 -16.44 19.41
C GLN A 99 8.20 -17.19 18.10
N GLU A 100 7.97 -18.49 18.05
CA GLU A 100 8.29 -19.33 16.89
C GLU A 100 7.04 -20.09 16.42
N TRP A 101 6.10 -19.38 15.79
CA TRP A 101 4.86 -19.99 15.26
C TRP A 101 5.13 -20.82 14.00
N VAL A 102 5.98 -20.31 13.10
CA VAL A 102 6.53 -21.07 11.97
C VAL A 102 8.05 -21.12 12.12
N THR A 103 8.64 -22.27 11.85
CA THR A 103 10.09 -22.49 11.88
C THR A 103 10.56 -23.25 10.64
N GLY A 104 11.88 -23.26 10.41
CA GLY A 104 12.48 -23.94 9.27
C GLY A 104 12.41 -23.13 7.97
N LEU A 105 12.21 -21.82 8.06
CA LEU A 105 12.37 -20.88 6.93
C LEU A 105 13.84 -20.48 6.82
N ASP A 106 14.28 -19.95 5.69
CA ASP A 106 15.66 -19.51 5.52
C ASP A 106 15.85 -18.08 6.04
N ALA A 107 15.33 -17.10 5.30
CA ALA A 107 15.35 -15.68 5.68
C ALA A 107 14.01 -15.06 5.25
N PRO A 108 12.92 -15.31 6.01
CA PRO A 108 11.58 -14.92 5.62
C PRO A 108 11.46 -13.39 5.52
N LYS A 109 10.74 -12.94 4.49
CA LYS A 109 10.58 -11.51 4.18
C LYS A 109 9.12 -11.14 4.16
N GLY A 110 8.58 -10.71 3.02
CA GLY A 110 7.17 -10.38 2.82
C GLY A 110 6.23 -11.53 3.16
N MET A 111 5.05 -11.16 3.65
CA MET A 111 4.03 -12.09 4.13
C MET A 111 2.63 -11.67 3.67
N GLY A 112 1.74 -12.64 3.49
CA GLY A 112 0.35 -12.37 3.14
C GLY A 112 -0.55 -13.58 3.32
N ILE A 113 -1.86 -13.35 3.35
CA ILE A 113 -2.87 -14.40 3.56
C ILE A 113 -3.78 -14.46 2.34
N ALA A 114 -3.91 -15.65 1.75
CA ALA A 114 -4.80 -15.89 0.61
C ALA A 114 -5.42 -17.29 0.70
N ASN A 115 -6.72 -17.40 0.37
CA ASN A 115 -7.45 -18.68 0.37
C ASN A 115 -7.31 -19.50 1.67
N GLY A 116 -7.20 -18.83 2.83
CA GLY A 116 -7.04 -19.47 4.14
C GLY A 116 -5.63 -20.01 4.43
N ASN A 117 -4.64 -19.73 3.58
CA ASN A 117 -3.24 -20.07 3.81
C ASN A 117 -2.41 -18.81 4.03
N PHE A 118 -1.30 -18.98 4.75
CA PHE A 118 -0.29 -17.96 4.98
C PHE A 118 0.87 -18.18 4.00
N TYR A 119 1.33 -17.12 3.35
CA TYR A 119 2.39 -17.16 2.36
C TYR A 119 3.57 -16.30 2.80
N VAL A 120 4.78 -16.76 2.48
CA VAL A 120 6.04 -16.10 2.85
C VAL A 120 7.02 -16.18 1.69
N THR A 121 7.61 -15.05 1.30
CA THR A 121 8.78 -15.04 0.42
C THR A 121 10.02 -15.42 1.23
N ASP A 122 10.79 -16.38 0.71
CA ASP A 122 11.93 -16.98 1.42
C ASP A 122 13.11 -17.17 0.45
N ILE A 123 13.76 -16.06 0.10
CA ILE A 123 14.93 -15.95 -0.79
C ILE A 123 14.67 -16.34 -2.25
N ASP A 124 14.39 -17.60 -2.56
CA ASP A 124 14.19 -18.11 -3.94
C ASP A 124 12.95 -19.00 -4.07
N GLN A 125 12.13 -19.04 -3.03
CA GLN A 125 10.89 -19.80 -3.00
C GLN A 125 9.80 -18.99 -2.32
N LEU A 126 8.56 -19.25 -2.73
CA LEU A 126 7.38 -18.89 -1.95
C LEU A 126 7.02 -20.10 -1.07
N VAL A 127 6.80 -19.87 0.21
CA VAL A 127 6.40 -20.90 1.18
C VAL A 127 4.95 -20.71 1.55
N GLU A 128 4.19 -21.79 1.53
CA GLU A 128 2.81 -21.84 2.00
C GLU A 128 2.75 -22.56 3.35
N VAL A 129 2.01 -21.96 4.26
CA VAL A 129 1.85 -22.38 5.65
C VAL A 129 0.37 -22.49 5.95
N ASN A 130 -0.02 -23.57 6.63
CA ASN A 130 -1.36 -23.69 7.18
C ASN A 130 -1.55 -22.64 8.28
N LEU A 131 -2.48 -21.72 8.08
CA LEU A 131 -2.70 -20.56 8.94
C LEU A 131 -3.14 -20.93 10.38
N GLU A 132 -3.83 -22.05 10.55
CA GLU A 132 -4.25 -22.50 11.88
C GLU A 132 -3.09 -23.14 12.66
N SER A 133 -2.31 -24.01 12.00
CA SER A 133 -1.33 -24.85 12.68
C SER A 133 0.10 -24.34 12.64
N GLY A 134 0.42 -23.32 11.82
CA GLY A 134 1.79 -22.84 11.61
C GLY A 134 2.71 -23.83 10.89
N LYS A 135 2.16 -24.88 10.27
CA LYS A 135 2.95 -25.90 9.59
C LYS A 135 3.10 -25.54 8.12
N ILE A 136 4.33 -25.60 7.63
CA ILE A 136 4.62 -25.49 6.20
C ILE A 136 3.89 -26.61 5.46
N SER A 137 2.98 -26.25 4.57
CA SER A 137 2.20 -27.18 3.73
C SER A 137 2.89 -27.42 2.39
N LYS A 138 3.53 -26.39 1.83
CA LYS A 138 4.14 -26.46 0.51
C LYS A 138 5.25 -25.43 0.33
N ARG A 139 6.20 -25.75 -0.54
CA ARG A 139 7.23 -24.82 -1.04
C ARG A 139 7.12 -24.75 -2.55
N TYR A 140 7.24 -23.54 -3.07
CA TYR A 140 7.19 -23.23 -4.49
C TYR A 140 8.53 -22.60 -4.91
N PRO A 141 9.51 -23.40 -5.34
CA PRO A 141 10.75 -22.86 -5.89
C PRO A 141 10.44 -22.01 -7.13
N VAL A 142 11.09 -20.86 -7.25
CA VAL A 142 10.96 -19.97 -8.39
C VAL A 142 12.23 -20.05 -9.22
N GLU A 143 12.12 -20.66 -10.40
CA GLU A 143 13.27 -20.86 -11.27
C GLU A 143 13.88 -19.53 -11.70
N GLY A 144 15.18 -19.36 -11.43
CA GLY A 144 15.90 -18.13 -11.74
C GLY A 144 15.63 -16.96 -10.79
N ALA A 145 14.96 -17.19 -9.65
CA ALA A 145 14.78 -16.15 -8.65
C ALA A 145 16.12 -15.60 -8.15
N GLY A 146 16.22 -14.28 -8.09
CA GLY A 146 17.42 -13.57 -7.69
C GLY A 146 17.43 -13.19 -6.21
N PHE A 147 16.29 -12.73 -5.69
CA PHE A 147 16.01 -12.45 -4.27
C PHE A 147 14.54 -12.07 -4.09
N LEU A 148 13.68 -13.05 -3.79
CA LEU A 148 12.28 -12.79 -3.49
C LEU A 148 12.18 -11.97 -2.21
N ASN A 149 11.45 -10.85 -2.26
CA ASN A 149 11.44 -9.87 -1.17
C ASN A 149 10.05 -9.65 -0.58
N ASP A 150 9.24 -8.77 -1.13
CA ASP A 150 7.92 -8.46 -0.57
C ASP A 150 6.78 -9.20 -1.28
N LEU A 151 5.60 -9.27 -0.66
CA LEU A 151 4.40 -9.84 -1.26
C LEU A 151 3.11 -9.15 -0.81
N ALA A 152 2.11 -9.16 -1.68
CA ALA A 152 0.77 -8.69 -1.40
C ALA A 152 -0.28 -9.67 -1.95
N THR A 153 -1.49 -9.63 -1.40
CA THR A 153 -2.56 -10.58 -1.75
C THR A 153 -3.84 -9.85 -2.14
N ASN A 154 -4.50 -10.31 -3.20
CA ASN A 154 -5.85 -9.86 -3.58
C ASN A 154 -6.59 -11.00 -4.28
N ASP A 155 -7.89 -11.15 -4.02
CA ASP A 155 -8.77 -12.15 -4.66
C ASP A 155 -8.19 -13.58 -4.71
N GLY A 156 -7.56 -14.01 -3.61
CA GLY A 156 -6.97 -15.34 -3.51
C GLY A 156 -5.67 -15.54 -4.29
N LYS A 157 -5.12 -14.49 -4.90
CA LYS A 157 -3.81 -14.48 -5.57
C LYS A 157 -2.75 -13.90 -4.66
N VAL A 158 -1.51 -14.35 -4.86
CA VAL A 158 -0.33 -13.85 -4.15
C VAL A 158 0.61 -13.24 -5.18
N TYR A 159 0.86 -11.94 -5.08
CA TYR A 159 1.81 -11.21 -5.91
C TYR A 159 3.08 -10.98 -5.11
N PHE A 160 4.25 -11.20 -5.69
CA PHE A 160 5.50 -11.09 -4.94
C PHE A 160 6.66 -10.63 -5.82
N THR A 161 7.57 -9.89 -5.22
CA THR A 161 8.67 -9.23 -5.92
C THR A 161 9.93 -10.08 -5.91
N ASP A 162 10.66 -10.05 -7.03
CA ASP A 162 12.04 -10.51 -7.11
C ASP A 162 12.94 -9.29 -7.34
N MET A 163 13.59 -8.87 -6.26
CA MET A 163 14.33 -7.63 -6.19
C MET A 163 15.53 -7.59 -7.15
N ASN A 164 16.24 -8.70 -7.28
CA ASN A 164 17.46 -8.73 -8.10
C ASN A 164 17.16 -8.90 -9.59
N THR A 165 16.04 -9.53 -9.96
CA THR A 165 15.66 -9.69 -11.38
C THR A 165 14.70 -8.61 -11.87
N GLY A 166 14.15 -7.81 -10.95
CA GLY A 166 13.21 -6.73 -11.26
C GLY A 166 11.87 -7.23 -11.79
N LYS A 167 11.42 -8.37 -11.25
CA LYS A 167 10.19 -9.06 -11.68
C LYS A 167 9.14 -9.02 -10.58
N VAL A 168 7.89 -8.99 -11.00
CA VAL A 168 6.74 -9.31 -10.14
C VAL A 168 6.16 -10.63 -10.63
N HIS A 169 6.08 -11.59 -9.72
CA HIS A 169 5.45 -12.88 -9.95
C HIS A 169 4.07 -12.93 -9.29
N MET A 170 3.29 -13.93 -9.68
CA MET A 170 1.99 -14.23 -9.11
C MET A 170 1.84 -15.73 -8.93
N LEU A 171 1.36 -16.15 -7.76
CA LEU A 171 0.78 -17.47 -7.53
C LEU A 171 -0.73 -17.38 -7.71
N ASP A 172 -1.26 -18.17 -8.64
CA ASP A 172 -2.70 -18.35 -8.85
C ASP A 172 -3.01 -19.82 -9.10
N ALA A 173 -4.00 -20.36 -8.38
CA ALA A 173 -4.38 -21.78 -8.43
C ALA A 173 -3.19 -22.77 -8.35
N GLY A 174 -2.18 -22.44 -7.53
CA GLY A 174 -1.00 -23.29 -7.34
C GLY A 174 0.07 -23.20 -8.44
N LYS A 175 -0.07 -22.28 -9.40
CA LYS A 175 0.89 -22.05 -10.49
C LYS A 175 1.52 -20.66 -10.36
N ILE A 176 2.83 -20.60 -10.51
CA ILE A 176 3.59 -19.34 -10.55
C ILE A 176 3.75 -18.86 -12.00
N SER A 177 3.56 -17.56 -12.21
CA SER A 177 3.85 -16.86 -13.47
C SER A 177 4.41 -15.47 -13.21
N THR A 178 5.21 -14.93 -14.13
CA THR A 178 5.61 -13.50 -14.11
C THR A 178 4.48 -12.64 -14.65
N VAL A 179 4.13 -11.57 -13.93
CA VAL A 179 3.08 -10.60 -14.30
C VAL A 179 3.67 -9.40 -15.02
N THR A 180 4.82 -8.91 -14.55
CA THR A 180 5.54 -7.79 -15.15
C THR A 180 7.02 -7.89 -14.79
N GLU A 181 7.87 -7.27 -15.62
CA GLU A 181 9.32 -7.22 -15.44
C GLU A 181 9.89 -5.86 -15.83
N GLY A 182 11.17 -5.62 -15.53
CA GLY A 182 11.87 -4.36 -15.85
C GLY A 182 11.89 -3.34 -14.72
N HIS A 183 11.55 -3.75 -13.49
CA HIS A 183 11.48 -2.88 -12.31
C HIS A 183 12.73 -3.04 -11.45
N GLU A 184 13.80 -2.30 -11.79
CA GLU A 184 15.11 -2.45 -11.14
C GLU A 184 15.02 -2.27 -9.61
N SER A 185 15.48 -3.28 -8.87
CA SER A 185 15.46 -3.28 -7.39
C SER A 185 14.06 -3.06 -6.81
N ILE A 186 13.02 -3.62 -7.46
CA ILE A 186 11.67 -3.61 -6.92
C ILE A 186 11.61 -4.35 -5.58
N ASN A 187 11.00 -3.73 -4.59
CA ASN A 187 10.92 -4.28 -3.25
C ASN A 187 9.46 -4.30 -2.80
N GLY A 188 8.99 -3.25 -2.12
CA GLY A 188 7.62 -3.12 -1.65
C GLY A 188 6.60 -3.28 -2.75
N ILE A 189 5.53 -4.02 -2.46
CA ILE A 189 4.43 -4.24 -3.39
C ILE A 189 3.10 -4.11 -2.66
N ALA A 190 2.14 -3.48 -3.32
CA ALA A 190 0.77 -3.44 -2.86
C ALA A 190 -0.18 -3.69 -4.04
N VAL A 191 -1.37 -4.21 -3.73
CA VAL A 191 -2.42 -4.45 -4.71
C VAL A 191 -3.71 -3.80 -4.21
N ALA A 192 -4.32 -2.97 -5.06
CA ALA A 192 -5.60 -2.36 -4.77
C ALA A 192 -6.75 -3.38 -4.94
N GLU A 193 -7.92 -3.07 -4.40
CA GLU A 193 -9.11 -3.94 -4.49
C GLU A 193 -9.50 -4.27 -5.93
N ASP A 194 -9.27 -3.36 -6.88
CA ASP A 194 -9.53 -3.55 -8.31
C ASP A 194 -8.45 -4.40 -9.02
N GLY A 195 -7.44 -4.86 -8.28
CA GLY A 195 -6.31 -5.65 -8.79
C GLY A 195 -5.17 -4.82 -9.37
N MET A 196 -5.22 -3.48 -9.31
CA MET A 196 -4.10 -2.65 -9.75
C MET A 196 -2.89 -2.86 -8.84
N LEU A 197 -1.72 -3.07 -9.46
CA LEU A 197 -0.46 -3.28 -8.75
C LEU A 197 0.29 -1.95 -8.57
N TYR A 198 0.90 -1.82 -7.39
CA TYR A 198 1.78 -0.73 -7.04
C TYR A 198 3.09 -1.30 -6.54
N GLY A 199 4.20 -0.63 -6.85
CA GLY A 199 5.52 -1.08 -6.46
C GLY A 199 6.41 0.08 -6.05
N LEU A 200 7.35 -0.23 -5.18
CA LEU A 200 8.40 0.67 -4.73
C LEU A 200 9.74 0.12 -5.22
N ASP A 201 10.39 0.85 -6.13
CA ASP A 201 11.65 0.41 -6.74
C ASP A 201 12.71 1.52 -6.73
N LYS A 202 13.85 1.28 -7.38
CA LYS A 202 14.95 2.24 -7.48
C LYS A 202 14.55 3.64 -7.93
N SER A 203 13.50 3.77 -8.74
CA SER A 203 13.05 5.06 -9.29
C SER A 203 11.87 5.68 -8.55
N GLY A 204 11.26 4.95 -7.61
CA GLY A 204 10.24 5.49 -6.70
C GLY A 204 8.98 4.64 -6.63
N LEU A 205 7.91 5.24 -6.09
CA LEU A 205 6.57 4.64 -6.04
C LEU A 205 5.92 4.71 -7.41
N LYS A 206 5.36 3.59 -7.86
CA LYS A 206 4.71 3.46 -9.17
C LYS A 206 3.43 2.67 -9.12
N MET A 207 2.59 2.95 -10.09
CA MET A 207 1.59 2.00 -10.59
C MET A 207 2.24 1.10 -11.64
N LEU A 208 2.03 -0.22 -11.53
CA LEU A 208 2.61 -1.24 -12.40
C LEU A 208 1.52 -1.80 -13.31
N HIS A 209 1.81 -1.86 -14.61
CA HIS A 209 0.91 -2.45 -15.59
C HIS A 209 1.41 -3.84 -16.01
N THR A 210 0.46 -4.72 -16.32
CA THR A 210 0.77 -6.11 -16.73
C THR A 210 1.41 -6.21 -18.11
N ASP A 211 1.41 -5.12 -18.89
CA ASP A 211 2.10 -5.04 -20.18
C ASP A 211 3.60 -4.67 -20.05
N GLY A 212 4.09 -4.54 -18.81
CA GLY A 212 5.47 -4.17 -18.51
C GLY A 212 5.67 -2.65 -18.33
N THR A 213 4.68 -1.83 -18.68
CA THR A 213 4.77 -0.38 -18.47
C THR A 213 4.49 -0.01 -17.01
N SER A 214 4.88 1.20 -16.62
CA SER A 214 4.60 1.72 -15.27
C SER A 214 4.40 3.24 -15.32
N MET A 215 3.67 3.75 -14.33
CA MET A 215 3.47 5.18 -14.12
C MET A 215 4.10 5.58 -12.78
N ILE A 216 5.05 6.51 -12.81
CA ILE A 216 5.65 7.08 -11.59
C ILE A 216 4.59 7.93 -10.88
N LEU A 217 4.36 7.63 -9.61
CA LEU A 217 3.50 8.42 -8.72
C LEU A 217 4.34 9.32 -7.81
N ASN A 218 5.50 8.83 -7.37
CA ASN A 218 6.45 9.62 -6.60
C ASN A 218 7.89 9.25 -6.97
N LYS A 219 8.75 10.26 -7.12
CA LYS A 219 10.17 10.10 -7.48
C LYS A 219 11.13 10.49 -6.35
N THR A 220 10.60 10.82 -5.18
CA THR A 220 11.40 11.16 -4.00
C THR A 220 11.69 9.91 -3.18
N VAL A 221 10.70 9.03 -2.97
CA VAL A 221 10.86 7.78 -2.21
C VAL A 221 11.49 6.69 -3.09
N THR A 222 12.71 6.93 -3.57
CA THR A 222 13.48 5.99 -4.41
C THR A 222 14.12 4.85 -3.59
N GLY A 223 14.18 3.65 -4.16
CA GLY A 223 14.79 2.47 -3.56
C GLY A 223 14.15 2.07 -2.23
N GLY A 224 12.87 2.40 -2.06
CA GLY A 224 12.16 2.17 -0.82
C GLY A 224 11.97 0.68 -0.51
N ASP A 225 11.47 0.42 0.69
CA ASP A 225 11.29 -0.92 1.22
C ASP A 225 9.82 -1.32 1.21
N GLY A 226 9.06 -1.08 2.27
CA GLY A 226 7.63 -1.43 2.36
C GLY A 226 6.69 -0.40 1.73
N LEU A 227 5.50 -0.87 1.33
CA LEU A 227 4.45 -0.07 0.69
C LEU A 227 3.05 -0.45 1.18
N VAL A 228 2.27 0.53 1.64
CA VAL A 228 0.85 0.36 2.01
C VAL A 228 -0.01 1.35 1.24
N ILE A 229 -1.12 0.86 0.68
CA ILE A 229 -2.19 1.70 0.11
C ILE A 229 -3.18 2.02 1.22
N LEU A 230 -3.46 3.31 1.43
CA LEU A 230 -4.43 3.77 2.42
C LEU A 230 -5.83 4.02 1.83
N GLY A 231 -5.92 4.11 0.49
CA GLY A 231 -7.12 4.52 -0.23
C GLY A 231 -7.04 5.97 -0.71
N ASP A 232 -7.91 6.35 -1.64
CA ASP A 232 -8.05 7.71 -2.18
C ASP A 232 -6.73 8.34 -2.67
N GLY A 233 -5.84 7.53 -3.23
CA GLY A 233 -4.53 7.98 -3.73
C GLY A 233 -3.50 8.27 -2.64
N ASN A 234 -3.73 7.85 -1.40
CA ASN A 234 -2.80 7.98 -0.29
C ASN A 234 -2.03 6.68 -0.06
N TYR A 235 -0.74 6.82 0.25
CA TYR A 235 0.17 5.71 0.48
C TYR A 235 1.09 5.99 1.67
N ILE A 236 1.50 4.93 2.36
CA ILE A 236 2.69 4.96 3.23
C ILE A 236 3.78 4.17 2.52
N ALA A 237 5.00 4.70 2.52
CA ALA A 237 6.16 4.04 1.96
C ALA A 237 7.36 4.17 2.90
N SER A 238 8.11 3.10 3.13
CA SER A 238 9.35 3.15 3.91
C SER A 238 10.58 3.20 3.00
N ARG A 239 11.70 3.62 3.58
CA ARG A 239 13.03 3.43 3.00
C ARG A 239 13.92 2.81 4.06
N TRP A 240 14.52 1.66 3.75
CA TRP A 240 15.30 0.83 4.66
C TRP A 240 16.26 1.60 5.58
N ALA A 241 16.86 2.69 5.11
CA ALA A 241 17.75 3.54 5.90
C ALA A 241 17.15 4.05 7.23
N GLY A 242 15.81 4.14 7.33
CA GLY A 242 15.11 4.56 8.55
C GLY A 242 13.99 5.58 8.31
N GLU A 243 13.55 5.77 7.06
CA GLU A 243 12.55 6.80 6.75
C GLU A 243 11.18 6.17 6.50
N ILE A 244 10.12 6.91 6.85
CA ILE A 244 8.74 6.61 6.46
C ILE A 244 8.12 7.89 5.89
N TYR A 245 7.46 7.74 4.76
CA TYR A 245 6.80 8.82 4.04
C TYR A 245 5.30 8.55 3.91
N PHE A 246 4.52 9.62 4.06
CA PHE A 246 3.18 9.69 3.49
C PHE A 246 3.30 10.23 2.07
N VAL A 247 2.58 9.64 1.12
CA VAL A 247 2.61 10.06 -0.29
C VAL A 247 1.18 10.18 -0.81
N ASN A 248 0.88 11.26 -1.52
CA ASN A 248 -0.39 11.48 -2.21
C ASN A 248 -0.20 12.36 -3.45
N GLU A 249 -1.29 12.87 -4.03
CA GLU A 249 -1.24 13.72 -5.23
C GLU A 249 -0.57 15.08 -5.01
N GLN A 250 -0.54 15.59 -3.77
CA GLN A 250 0.13 16.84 -3.41
C GLN A 250 1.66 16.66 -3.26
N GLY A 251 2.15 15.43 -3.09
CA GLY A 251 3.56 15.10 -2.98
C GLY A 251 3.84 14.11 -1.85
N GLU A 252 4.97 14.28 -1.18
CA GLU A 252 5.39 13.46 -0.04
C GLU A 252 5.61 14.27 1.23
N THR A 253 5.28 13.67 2.38
CA THR A 253 5.61 14.18 3.71
C THR A 253 6.46 13.15 4.44
N LEU A 254 7.64 13.55 4.90
CA LEU A 254 8.47 12.72 5.77
C LEU A 254 7.83 12.63 7.17
N LEU A 255 7.44 11.43 7.59
CA LEU A 255 6.76 11.19 8.87
C LEU A 255 7.72 10.76 9.97
N LEU A 256 8.76 10.01 9.60
CA LEU A 256 9.71 9.43 10.53
C LEU A 256 11.09 9.39 9.87
N ASP A 257 12.13 9.72 10.66
CA ASP A 257 13.52 9.58 10.28
C ASP A 257 14.32 9.03 11.47
N THR A 258 14.73 7.78 11.37
CA THR A 258 15.48 7.05 12.40
C THR A 258 16.90 6.70 11.97
N LYS A 259 17.43 7.36 10.93
CA LYS A 259 18.80 7.13 10.43
C LYS A 259 19.85 7.29 11.53
N ASP A 260 19.76 8.38 12.31
CA ASP A 260 20.71 8.66 13.40
C ASP A 260 20.62 7.65 14.55
N ALA A 261 19.47 6.99 14.71
CA ALA A 261 19.29 5.93 15.69
C ALA A 261 19.77 4.56 15.16
N GLU A 262 20.16 4.47 13.88
CA GLU A 262 20.48 3.22 13.17
C GLU A 262 19.33 2.20 13.30
N SER A 263 18.10 2.69 13.23
CA SER A 263 16.89 1.86 13.29
C SER A 263 16.26 1.81 11.91
N ASN A 264 16.67 0.84 11.11
CA ASN A 264 16.19 0.64 9.75
C ASN A 264 14.69 0.31 9.71
N THR A 265 13.95 0.94 8.80
CA THR A 265 12.51 0.72 8.59
C THR A 265 12.31 -0.28 7.46
N ALA A 266 12.47 -1.57 7.77
CA ALA A 266 12.58 -2.66 6.79
C ALA A 266 11.30 -2.88 5.98
N ASP A 267 10.13 -2.61 6.55
CA ASP A 267 8.86 -2.76 5.88
C ASP A 267 7.80 -1.94 6.65
N ILE A 268 6.53 -2.04 6.27
CA ILE A 268 5.40 -1.42 6.96
C ILE A 268 4.15 -2.30 6.88
N GLY A 269 3.56 -2.57 8.04
CA GLY A 269 2.19 -3.10 8.13
C GLY A 269 1.21 -2.00 8.53
N PHE A 270 -0.09 -2.27 8.36
CA PHE A 270 -1.13 -1.31 8.69
C PHE A 270 -2.35 -1.96 9.34
N ILE A 271 -2.89 -1.31 10.36
CA ILE A 271 -4.16 -1.65 11.01
C ILE A 271 -5.18 -0.59 10.59
N PRO A 272 -6.04 -0.85 9.59
CA PRO A 272 -6.88 0.17 8.96
C PRO A 272 -7.86 0.84 9.93
N GLY A 273 -8.63 0.05 10.68
CA GLY A 273 -9.63 0.58 11.60
C GLY A 273 -9.08 1.50 12.71
N ASP A 274 -7.79 1.38 13.02
CA ASP A 274 -7.13 2.17 14.05
C ASP A 274 -6.12 3.18 13.48
N ASN A 275 -5.93 3.26 12.16
CA ASN A 275 -4.84 4.02 11.52
C ASN A 275 -3.49 3.80 12.22
N ILE A 276 -3.10 2.54 12.46
CA ILE A 276 -1.80 2.23 13.08
C ILE A 276 -0.85 1.69 12.02
N VAL A 277 0.30 2.35 11.87
CA VAL A 277 1.44 1.86 11.08
C VAL A 277 2.33 1.03 11.98
N LEU A 278 2.62 -0.19 11.56
CA LEU A 278 3.52 -1.13 12.22
C LEU A 278 4.86 -1.13 11.48
N VAL A 279 5.96 -0.99 12.21
CA VAL A 279 7.29 -0.80 11.64
C VAL A 279 8.25 -1.84 12.23
N PRO A 280 8.64 -2.88 11.48
CA PRO A 280 9.71 -3.78 11.87
C PRO A 280 11.06 -3.08 11.72
N THR A 281 11.95 -3.29 12.69
CA THR A 281 13.24 -2.59 12.78
C THR A 281 14.41 -3.55 12.60
N PHE A 282 15.00 -3.54 11.40
CA PHE A 282 15.92 -4.60 10.95
C PHE A 282 17.05 -4.92 11.93
N PHE A 283 17.79 -3.92 12.41
CA PHE A 283 18.90 -4.13 13.35
C PHE A 283 18.57 -3.81 14.81
N LYS A 284 17.34 -3.34 15.09
CA LYS A 284 16.91 -3.06 16.47
C LYS A 284 16.05 -4.15 17.07
N ASN A 285 15.64 -5.16 16.28
CA ASN A 285 14.97 -6.36 16.75
C ASN A 285 13.62 -6.05 17.43
N LYS A 286 12.91 -5.03 16.94
CA LYS A 286 11.60 -4.61 17.45
C LYS A 286 10.60 -4.42 16.32
N VAL A 287 9.32 -4.55 16.68
CA VAL A 287 8.24 -3.88 15.96
C VAL A 287 7.79 -2.66 16.76
N VAL A 288 7.61 -1.54 16.08
CA VAL A 288 7.14 -0.29 16.66
C VAL A 288 5.81 0.10 16.01
N ALA A 289 4.81 0.43 16.83
CA ALA A 289 3.53 0.91 16.35
C ALA A 289 3.43 2.44 16.47
N TYR A 290 2.89 3.06 15.43
CA TYR A 290 2.64 4.49 15.36
C TYR A 290 1.19 4.76 14.96
N LYS A 291 0.52 5.66 15.66
CA LYS A 291 -0.75 6.23 15.21
C LYS A 291 -0.46 7.18 14.06
N LEU A 292 -1.06 6.92 12.91
CA LEU A 292 -1.10 7.80 11.76
C LEU A 292 -2.30 8.74 11.87
N ASP A 293 -2.05 10.01 11.58
CA ASP A 293 -3.05 11.06 11.55
C ASP A 293 -2.83 11.92 10.30
N TYR A 294 -3.79 11.92 9.36
CA TYR A 294 -3.73 12.55 8.04
C TYR A 294 -5.13 12.95 7.58
#